data_AF-A0A961Q5S8-F1
#
_entry.id   AF-A0A961Q5S8-F1
#
_cell.length_a   1.000
_cell.length_b   1.000
_cell.length_c   1.000
_cell.angle_alpha   90.00
_cell.angle_beta   90.00
_cell.angle_gamma   90.00
#
_symmetry.space_group_name_H-M   'P 1'
#
loop_
_entity.id
_entity.type
_entity.pdbx_description
1 polymer ?
#
loop_
_entity_poly.entity_id
_entity_poly.type
_entity_poly.pdbx_seq_one_letter_code
_entity_poly.pdbx_strand_id
1 'polypeptide(L)'
;MKKSGKAGKGSNKRDNAAFRIKLRGQDGAPLSMAELRDGLYEATRRLRSFEGTYRAKWVTLYLTMVDEDGNEVLPDRKGEWTLYPYKSAADEHGV
;
A
#
# COMPACT_ATOMS: atom_id res chain seq x y z
N MET A 1 33.03 15.92 38.43
CA MET A 1 33.48 14.89 37.45
C MET A 1 32.47 14.81 36.31
N LYS A 2 32.88 15.19 35.09
CA LYS A 2 32.09 14.99 33.86
C LYS A 2 32.28 13.54 33.40
N LYS A 3 31.20 12.79 33.16
CA LYS A 3 31.23 11.59 32.32
C LYS A 3 30.39 11.83 31.08
N SER A 4 31.11 12.07 30.00
CA SER A 4 30.69 11.91 28.61
C SER A 4 30.23 10.47 28.35
N GLY A 5 29.09 10.31 27.69
CA GLY A 5 28.58 9.01 27.26
C GLY A 5 27.78 9.13 25.97
N LYS A 6 28.50 9.05 24.85
CA LYS A 6 28.10 8.69 23.48
C LYS A 6 26.66 8.99 23.02
N ALA A 7 26.59 9.87 22.03
CA ALA A 7 25.52 9.98 21.05
C ALA A 7 25.08 8.58 20.57
N GLY A 8 23.83 8.23 20.88
CA GLY A 8 23.09 7.22 20.14
C GLY A 8 22.88 7.75 18.73
N LYS A 9 23.84 7.48 17.86
CA LYS A 9 23.70 7.65 16.41
C LYS A 9 22.63 6.65 16.00
N GLY A 10 21.36 7.09 16.01
CA GLY A 10 20.24 6.34 15.48
C GLY A 10 20.56 5.98 14.04
N SER A 11 21.03 4.74 13.84
CA SER A 11 21.20 4.16 12.53
C SER A 11 19.81 4.11 11.93
N ASN A 12 19.51 5.08 11.07
CA ASN A 12 18.30 5.12 10.27
C ASN A 12 18.45 4.03 9.20
N LYS A 13 18.39 2.77 9.64
CA LYS A 13 18.45 1.59 8.80
C LYS A 13 17.12 1.58 8.06
N ARG A 14 17.12 2.06 6.81
CA ARG A 14 15.97 1.87 5.93
C ARG A 14 15.93 0.39 5.58
N ASP A 15 15.39 -0.41 6.50
CA ASP A 15 15.24 -1.87 6.37
C ASP A 15 14.21 -2.26 5.31
N ASN A 16 13.63 -1.30 4.59
CA ASN A 16 12.62 -1.57 3.58
C ASN A 16 12.94 -0.80 2.29
N ALA A 17 13.41 -1.53 1.28
CA ALA A 17 13.60 -1.01 -0.08
C ALA A 17 12.26 -0.76 -0.81
N ALA A 18 11.12 -0.92 -0.12
CA ALA A 18 9.80 -0.71 -0.67
C ALA A 18 9.50 0.78 -0.92
N PHE A 19 8.97 1.08 -2.10
CA PHE A 19 8.41 2.39 -2.42
C PHE A 19 7.00 2.49 -1.83
N ARG A 20 6.78 3.46 -0.93
CA ARG A 20 5.50 3.62 -0.22
C ARG A 20 4.63 4.70 -0.85
N ILE A 21 3.47 4.31 -1.35
CA ILE A 21 2.40 5.23 -1.78
C ILE A 21 1.36 5.31 -0.66
N LYS A 22 0.93 6.53 -0.31
CA LYS A 22 -0.13 6.77 0.69
C LYS A 22 -1.26 7.55 0.02
N LEU A 23 -2.47 7.02 0.10
CA LEU A 23 -3.69 7.72 -0.27
C LEU A 23 -4.40 8.13 1.02
N ARG A 24 -4.75 9.41 1.17
CA ARG A 24 -5.41 9.97 2.35
C ARG A 24 -6.33 11.11 1.93
N GLY A 25 -7.46 11.26 2.61
CA GLY A 25 -8.29 12.45 2.47
C GLY A 25 -7.57 13.67 3.02
N GLN A 26 -8.04 14.85 2.62
CA GLN A 26 -7.53 16.10 3.16
C GLN A 26 -7.72 16.13 4.68
N ASP A 27 -6.74 16.68 5.41
CA ASP A 27 -6.78 16.82 6.86
C ASP A 27 -6.95 15.50 7.63
N GLY A 28 -6.68 14.36 6.98
CA GLY A 28 -6.80 13.04 7.58
C GLY A 28 -8.22 12.46 7.55
N ALA A 29 -9.16 13.10 6.86
CA ALA A 29 -10.50 12.56 6.66
C ALA A 29 -10.45 11.18 5.96
N PRO A 30 -11.37 10.26 6.28
CA PRO A 30 -11.56 9.03 5.51
C PRO A 30 -11.85 9.35 4.06
N LEU A 31 -11.31 8.54 3.15
CA LEU A 31 -11.65 8.63 1.73
C LEU A 31 -13.01 7.97 1.49
N SER A 32 -13.84 8.58 0.66
CA SER A 32 -14.95 7.87 0.04
C SER A 32 -14.40 6.78 -0.91
N MET A 33 -15.24 5.79 -1.23
CA MET A 33 -14.86 4.74 -2.19
C MET A 33 -14.53 5.30 -3.58
N ALA A 34 -15.17 6.41 -3.98
CA ALA A 34 -14.88 7.09 -5.25
C ALA A 34 -13.49 7.72 -5.23
N GLU A 35 -13.12 8.43 -4.15
CA GLU A 35 -11.80 9.04 -4.02
C GLU A 35 -10.70 7.99 -3.86
N LEU A 36 -10.96 6.88 -3.16
CA LEU A 36 -10.04 5.75 -3.08
C LEU A 36 -9.76 5.19 -4.49
N ARG A 37 -10.81 4.95 -5.28
CA ARG A 37 -10.70 4.48 -6.66
C ARG A 37 -9.86 5.45 -7.50
N ASP A 38 -10.20 6.72 -7.49
CA ASP A 38 -9.52 7.74 -8.30
C ASP A 38 -8.05 7.92 -7.85
N GLY A 39 -7.78 7.85 -6.55
CA GLY A 39 -6.43 7.86 -6.00
C GLY A 39 -5.59 6.65 -6.41
N LEU A 40 -6.17 5.45 -6.48
CA LEU A 40 -5.48 4.26 -7.00
C LEU A 40 -5.17 4.39 -8.50
N TYR A 41 -6.09 4.95 -9.29
CA TYR A 41 -5.83 5.26 -10.70
C TYR A 41 -4.68 6.25 -10.87
N GLU A 42 -4.66 7.32 -10.08
CA GLU A 42 -3.57 8.29 -10.13
C GLU A 42 -2.23 7.68 -9.68
N ALA A 43 -2.24 6.82 -8.66
CA ALA A 43 -1.05 6.10 -8.22
C ALA A 43 -0.47 5.22 -9.34
N THR A 44 -1.31 4.44 -10.03
CA THR A 44 -0.87 3.61 -11.17
C THR A 44 -0.41 4.45 -12.36
N ARG A 45 -1.11 5.57 -12.65
CA ARG A 45 -0.69 6.53 -13.68
C ARG A 45 0.71 7.06 -13.43
N ARG A 46 1.05 7.41 -12.18
CA ARG A 46 2.40 7.88 -11.82
C ARG A 46 3.44 6.78 -11.94
N LEU A 47 3.09 5.54 -11.60
CA LEU A 47 4.00 4.41 -11.74
C LEU A 47 4.38 4.12 -13.21
N ARG A 48 3.57 4.57 -14.18
CA ARG A 48 3.89 4.42 -15.61
C ARG A 48 5.23 5.02 -16.01
N SER A 49 5.71 6.05 -15.33
CA SER A 49 7.03 6.64 -15.65
C SER A 49 8.19 5.68 -15.41
N PHE A 50 7.97 4.58 -14.68
CA PHE A 50 8.95 3.54 -14.39
C PHE A 50 8.85 2.32 -15.33
N GLU A 51 7.85 2.31 -16.23
CA GLU A 51 7.70 1.25 -17.23
C GLU A 51 8.96 1.12 -18.10
N GLY A 52 9.29 -0.12 -18.50
CA GLY A 52 10.47 -0.43 -19.31
C GLY A 52 11.79 -0.54 -18.53
N THR A 53 11.92 0.19 -17.42
CA THR A 53 13.15 0.16 -16.59
C THR A 53 13.00 -0.76 -15.37
N TYR A 54 11.82 -0.75 -14.74
CA TYR A 54 11.57 -1.48 -13.49
C TYR A 54 10.39 -2.44 -13.61
N ARG A 55 10.39 -3.49 -12.79
CA ARG A 55 9.28 -4.45 -12.67
C ARG A 55 8.90 -4.62 -11.19
N ALA A 56 7.60 -4.63 -10.91
CA ALA A 56 7.12 -4.96 -9.57
C ALA A 56 7.23 -6.48 -9.35
N LYS A 57 7.86 -6.90 -8.24
CA LYS A 57 7.91 -8.32 -7.85
C LYS A 57 6.58 -8.78 -7.23
N TRP A 58 5.97 -7.92 -6.42
CA TRP A 58 4.65 -8.10 -5.79
C TRP A 58 4.17 -6.74 -5.26
N VAL A 59 2.88 -6.62 -4.96
CA VAL A 59 2.28 -5.50 -4.25
C VAL A 59 1.21 -6.02 -3.30
N THR A 60 1.13 -5.43 -2.11
CA THR A 60 0.05 -5.70 -1.14
C THR A 60 -0.60 -4.37 -0.81
N LEU A 61 -1.93 -4.32 -0.90
CA LEU A 61 -2.72 -3.15 -0.51
C LEU A 61 -3.36 -3.44 0.85
N TYR A 62 -2.88 -2.76 1.89
CA TYR A 62 -3.52 -2.78 3.20
C TYR A 62 -4.56 -1.67 3.26
N LEU A 63 -5.82 -2.05 3.48
CA LEU A 63 -6.94 -1.13 3.60
C LEU A 63 -7.38 -1.06 5.06
N THR A 64 -7.42 0.16 5.60
CA THR A 64 -8.14 0.45 6.84
C THR A 64 -9.44 1.14 6.42
N MET A 65 -10.55 0.44 6.59
CA MET A 65 -11.87 1.01 6.30
C MET A 65 -12.51 1.46 7.61
N VAL A 66 -13.34 2.50 7.54
CA VAL A 66 -14.16 2.94 8.67
C VAL A 66 -15.62 2.89 8.29
N ASP A 67 -16.49 2.58 9.24
CA ASP A 67 -17.95 2.68 9.08
C ASP A 67 -18.44 4.13 9.27
N GLU A 68 -19.76 4.32 9.25
CA GLU A 68 -20.40 5.63 9.43
C GLU A 68 -20.13 6.25 10.81
N ASP A 69 -19.85 5.42 11.80
CA ASP A 69 -19.53 5.83 13.17
C ASP A 69 -18.02 6.07 13.36
N GLY A 70 -17.20 5.82 12.34
CA GLY A 70 -15.75 5.97 12.36
C GLY A 70 -14.99 4.79 12.96
N ASN A 71 -15.65 3.65 13.22
CA ASN A 71 -14.99 2.46 13.71
C ASN A 71 -14.26 1.73 12.58
N GLU A 72 -13.07 1.22 12.86
CA GLU A 72 -12.33 0.42 11.88
C GLU A 72 -13.04 -0.90 11.62
N VAL A 73 -13.23 -1.23 10.34
CA VAL A 73 -13.94 -2.44 9.90
C VAL A 73 -13.13 -3.22 8.87
N LEU A 74 -13.33 -4.53 8.89
CA LEU A 74 -12.88 -5.42 7.82
C LEU A 74 -14.05 -5.68 6.87
N PRO A 75 -13.89 -5.43 5.55
CA PRO A 75 -14.97 -5.64 4.58
C PRO A 75 -15.32 -7.13 4.40
N ASP A 76 -14.38 -8.03 4.70
CA ASP A 76 -14.59 -9.48 4.68
C ASP A 76 -13.98 -10.12 5.93
N ARG A 77 -14.61 -11.21 6.41
CA ARG A 77 -14.17 -11.95 7.60
C ARG A 77 -12.82 -12.62 7.42
N LYS A 78 -12.41 -12.92 6.18
CA LYS A 78 -11.07 -13.45 5.88
C LYS A 78 -10.00 -12.37 5.97
N GLY A 79 -10.36 -11.09 5.84
CA GLY A 79 -9.44 -9.96 5.93
C GLY A 79 -8.47 -9.82 4.74
N GLU A 80 -8.57 -10.66 3.71
CA GLU A 80 -7.68 -10.64 2.55
C GLU A 80 -8.38 -11.14 1.28
N TRP A 81 -8.16 -10.43 0.17
CA TRP A 81 -8.44 -10.90 -1.18
C TRP A 81 -7.15 -10.94 -1.99
N THR A 82 -6.86 -12.09 -2.61
CA THR A 82 -5.75 -12.22 -3.55
C THR A 82 -6.29 -12.07 -4.97
N LEU A 83 -5.78 -11.09 -5.70
CA LEU A 83 -6.12 -10.83 -7.10
C LEU A 83 -4.94 -11.20 -7.98
N TYR A 84 -5.16 -12.04 -8.99
CA TYR A 84 -4.18 -12.38 -10.01
C TYR A 84 -4.54 -11.62 -11.30
N PRO A 85 -3.83 -10.53 -11.65
CA PRO A 85 -4.21 -9.67 -12.78
C PRO A 85 -3.96 -10.31 -14.15
N TYR A 86 -3.18 -11.39 -14.20
CA TYR A 86 -3.02 -12.21 -15.40
C TYR A 86 -3.86 -13.47 -15.25
N LYS A 87 -4.65 -13.79 -16.28
CA LYS A 87 -5.11 -15.17 -16.49
C LYS A 87 -3.85 -16.00 -16.72
N SER A 88 -3.59 -16.99 -15.88
CA SER A 88 -2.56 -17.96 -16.19
C SER A 88 -3.02 -18.74 -17.43
N ALA A 89 -2.12 -19.23 -18.28
CA ALA A 89 -2.49 -20.12 -19.38
C ALA A 89 -3.29 -21.36 -18.91
N ALA A 90 -3.19 -21.71 -17.61
CA ALA A 90 -3.97 -22.73 -16.94
C ALA A 90 -5.46 -22.34 -16.70
N ASP A 91 -5.80 -21.05 -16.67
CA ASP A 91 -7.19 -20.59 -16.51
C ASP A 91 -7.95 -20.56 -17.85
N GLU A 92 -7.25 -20.64 -18.99
CA GLU A 92 -7.85 -20.75 -20.33
C GLU A 92 -8.18 -22.21 -20.71
N HIS A 93 -7.53 -23.18 -20.08
CA HIS A 93 -7.82 -24.60 -20.22
C HIS A 93 -8.34 -25.14 -18.88
N GLY A 94 -9.61 -24.87 -18.59
CA GLY A 94 -10.25 -25.24 -17.33
C GLY A 94 -10.00 -26.70 -16.94
N VAL A 95 -9.49 -26.88 -15.72
CA VAL A 95 -9.66 -28.10 -14.92
C VAL A 95 -10.58 -27.75 -13.77
#